data_AF-A0AAW5HXS3-F1
#
_entry.id   AF-A0AAW5HXS3-F1
#
_cell.length_a   1.000
_cell.length_b   1.000
_cell.length_c   1.000
_cell.angle_alpha   90.00
_cell.angle_beta   90.00
_cell.angle_gamma   90.00
#
_symmetry.space_group_name_H-M   'P 1'
#
loop_
_entity.id
_entity.type
_entity.pdbx_description
1 polymer ?
#
loop_
_entity_poly.entity_id
_entity_poly.type
_entity_poly.pdbx_seq_one_letter_code
_entity_poly.pdbx_strand_id
1 'polypeptide(L)' 'MSPTPRSLGEQAREQRRAMRLTQADVADLSMVSERFIREFEQGKRSVRLDKVEAVLAVLGLDVVAVQHVPEALR' A
#
# COMPACT_ATOMS: atom_id res chain seq x y z
N MET A 1 -6.86 -15.92 -18.20
CA MET A 1 -5.83 -15.00 -17.66
C MET A 1 -6.36 -14.48 -16.34
N SER A 2 -5.90 -14.99 -15.20
CA SER A 2 -6.20 -14.32 -13.92
C SER A 2 -5.47 -12.99 -13.91
N PRO A 3 -6.13 -11.86 -13.61
CA PRO A 3 -5.42 -10.61 -13.46
C PRO A 3 -4.38 -10.78 -12.35
N THR A 4 -3.11 -10.52 -12.65
CA THR A 4 -2.08 -10.42 -11.62
C THR A 4 -2.56 -9.37 -10.61
N PRO A 5 -2.71 -9.71 -9.32
CA PRO A 5 -3.14 -8.73 -8.33
C PRO A 5 -2.17 -7.55 -8.35
N ARG A 6 -2.68 -6.33 -8.54
CA ARG A 6 -1.86 -5.12 -8.42
C ARG A 6 -1.23 -5.09 -7.04
N SER A 7 0.05 -4.76 -6.96
CA SER A 7 0.73 -4.70 -5.67
C SER A 7 0.09 -3.63 -4.79
N LEU A 8 0.16 -3.82 -3.48
CA LEU A 8 -0.38 -2.84 -2.52
C LEU A 8 0.26 -1.45 -2.69
N GLY A 9 1.56 -1.40 -2.99
CA GLY A 9 2.28 -0.15 -3.23
C GLY A 9 1.82 0.60 -4.48
N GLU A 10 1.48 -0.12 -5.55
CA GLU A 10 0.91 0.49 -6.76
C GLU A 10 -0.47 1.12 -6.48
N GLN A 11 -1.33 0.41 -5.76
CA GLN A 11 -2.64 0.92 -5.37
C GLN A 11 -2.53 2.17 -4.49
N ALA A 12 -1.62 2.16 -3.51
CA ALA A 12 -1.33 3.33 -2.68
C ALA A 12 -0.83 4.53 -3.51
N ARG A 13 0.08 4.29 -4.47
CA ARG A 13 0.61 5.34 -5.36
C ARG A 13 -0.48 5.97 -6.23
N GLU A 14 -1.38 5.16 -6.77
CA GLU A 14 -2.52 5.63 -7.56
C GLU A 14 -3.45 6.51 -6.72
N GLN A 15 -3.82 6.02 -5.53
CA GLN A 15 -4.70 6.76 -4.62
C GLN A 15 -4.07 8.09 -4.18
N ARG A 16 -2.78 8.09 -3.83
CA ARG A 16 -2.04 9.32 -3.51
C ARG A 16 -2.12 10.34 -4.64
N ARG A 17 -1.94 9.90 -5.89
CA ARG A 17 -2.03 10.76 -7.08
C ARG A 17 -3.44 11.27 -7.31
N ALA A 18 -4.47 10.44 -7.09
CA ALA A 18 -5.87 10.85 -7.18
C ALA A 18 -6.20 11.95 -6.16
N MET A 19 -5.63 11.87 -4.95
CA MET A 19 -5.71 12.89 -3.90
C MET A 19 -4.81 14.11 -4.13
N ARG A 20 -3.97 14.10 -5.18
CA ARG A 20 -2.99 15.16 -5.51
C ARG A 20 -1.94 15.41 -4.42
N LEU A 21 -1.60 14.39 -3.65
CA LEU A 21 -0.56 14.46 -2.62
C LEU A 21 0.81 14.08 -3.18
N THR A 22 1.86 14.73 -2.70
CA THR A 22 3.26 14.33 -2.93
C THR A 22 3.66 13.19 -1.99
N GLN A 23 4.83 12.57 -2.24
CA GLN A 23 5.35 11.55 -1.31
C GLN A 23 5.70 12.16 0.05
N ALA A 24 6.19 13.40 0.07
CA ALA A 24 6.44 14.16 1.28
C ALA A 24 5.15 14.43 2.08
N ASP A 25 4.06 14.85 1.43
CA ASP A 25 2.78 15.10 2.11
C ASP A 25 2.27 13.85 2.84
N VAL A 26 2.31 12.69 2.17
CA VAL A 26 1.88 11.43 2.80
C VAL A 26 2.85 11.02 3.91
N ALA A 27 4.16 11.22 3.73
CA ALA A 27 5.15 10.92 4.75
C ALA A 27 4.88 11.72 6.04
N ASP A 28 4.64 13.01 5.91
CA ASP A 28 4.34 13.92 7.01
C ASP A 28 3.03 13.54 7.70
N LEU A 29 1.95 13.31 6.94
CA LEU A 29 0.64 12.94 7.48
C LEU A 29 0.60 11.57 8.16
N SER A 30 1.43 10.62 7.70
CA SER A 30 1.50 9.26 8.26
C SER A 30 2.61 9.06 9.30
N MET A 31 3.38 10.12 9.60
CA MET A 31 4.51 10.08 10.54
C MET A 31 5.54 9.00 10.17
N VAL A 32 5.84 8.87 8.88
CA VAL A 32 6.89 7.99 8.33
C VAL A 32 7.88 8.79 7.51
N SER A 33 9.02 8.19 7.14
CA SER A 33 9.97 8.87 6.26
C SER A 33 9.48 8.87 4.80
N GLU A 34 9.77 9.92 4.04
CA GLU A 34 9.52 9.94 2.59
C GLU A 34 10.22 8.77 1.86
N ARG A 35 11.39 8.36 2.35
CA ARG A 35 12.09 7.16 1.89
C ARG A 35 11.21 5.91 2.02
N PHE A 36 10.48 5.76 3.12
CA PHE A 36 9.55 4.65 3.32
C PHE A 36 8.43 4.70 2.27
N ILE A 37 7.81 5.85 2.03
CA ILE A 37 6.77 6.02 1.00
C ILE A 37 7.30 5.58 -0.37
N ARG A 38 8.49 6.06 -0.75
CA ARG A 38 9.11 5.71 -2.04
C ARG A 38 9.38 4.21 -2.16
N GLU A 39 9.97 3.59 -1.14
CA GLU A 39 10.25 2.16 -1.15
C GLU A 39 8.96 1.31 -1.19
N PHE A 40 7.94 1.72 -0.45
CA PHE A 40 6.63 1.08 -0.43
C PHE A 40 5.94 1.16 -1.80
N GLU A 41 5.84 2.35 -2.39
CA GLU A 41 5.23 2.57 -3.71
C GLU A 41 5.99 1.90 -4.86
N GLN A 42 7.28 1.63 -4.69
CA GLN A 42 8.10 0.87 -5.65
C GLN A 42 7.96 -0.65 -5.49
N GLY A 43 7.15 -1.13 -4.54
CA GLY A 43 6.92 -2.55 -4.34
C GLY A 43 8.08 -3.26 -3.62
N LYS A 44 8.76 -2.58 -2.68
CA LYS A 44 9.80 -3.22 -1.86
C LYS A 44 9.28 -4.53 -1.27
N ARG A 45 10.08 -5.59 -1.41
CA ARG A 45 9.72 -6.97 -1.02
C ARG A 45 9.26 -7.11 0.42
N SER A 46 9.77 -6.28 1.34
CA SER A 46 9.38 -6.29 2.75
C SER A 46 9.22 -4.87 3.28
N VAL A 47 8.15 -4.67 4.02
CA VAL A 47 7.79 -3.44 4.72
C VAL A 47 7.19 -3.82 6.08
N ARG A 48 7.24 -2.90 7.05
CA ARG A 48 6.58 -3.13 8.34
C ARG A 48 5.09 -2.81 8.21
N LEU A 49 4.25 -3.73 8.67
CA LEU A 49 2.79 -3.62 8.54
C LEU A 49 2.22 -2.38 9.24
N ASP A 50 2.70 -2.06 10.46
CA ASP A 50 2.27 -0.86 11.20
C ASP A 50 2.48 0.44 10.41
N LYS A 51 3.53 0.49 9.60
CA LYS A 51 3.84 1.65 8.74
C LYS A 51 3.00 1.65 7.46
N VAL A 52 2.67 0.48 6.93
CA VAL A 52 1.74 0.35 5.82
C VAL A 52 0.35 0.82 6.26
N GLU A 53 -0.16 0.35 7.40
CA GLU A 53 -1.45 0.75 7.95
C GLU A 53 -1.54 2.28 8.14
N ALA A 54 -0.50 2.91 8.71
CA ALA A 54 -0.46 4.36 8.87
C ALA A 54 -0.53 5.12 7.52
N VAL A 55 0.18 4.64 6.50
CA VAL A 55 0.15 5.23 5.15
C VAL A 55 -1.22 5.05 4.49
N LEU A 56 -1.79 3.85 4.58
CA LEU A 56 -3.09 3.55 3.97
C LEU A 56 -4.21 4.36 4.63
N ALA A 57 -4.16 4.57 5.94
CA ALA A 57 -5.12 5.41 6.66
C ALA A 57 -5.15 6.86 6.11
N VAL A 58 -3.98 7.46 5.83
CA VAL A 58 -3.89 8.79 5.20
C VAL A 58 -4.51 8.80 3.79
N LEU A 59 -4.39 7.68 3.07
CA LEU A 59 -4.90 7.53 1.71
C LEU A 59 -6.39 7.10 1.67
N GLY A 60 -7.03 6.91 2.82
CA GLY A 60 -8.41 6.40 2.92
C GLY A 60 -8.54 4.96 2.43
N LEU A 61 -7.52 4.15 2.66
CA LEU A 61 -7.45 2.74 2.29
C LEU A 61 -7.26 1.87 3.52
N ASP A 62 -7.72 0.63 3.43
CA ASP A 62 -7.53 -0.40 4.46
C ASP A 62 -6.87 -1.65 3.86
N VAL A 63 -6.04 -2.32 4.66
CA VAL A 63 -5.60 -3.70 4.38
C VAL A 63 -6.61 -4.66 4.98
N VAL A 64 -7.11 -5.59 4.17
CA VAL A 64 -8.06 -6.62 4.59
C VAL A 64 -7.58 -8.01 4.19
N ALA A 65 -7.81 -8.99 5.06
CA ALA A 65 -7.68 -10.39 4.71
C ALA A 65 -8.93 -10.85 3.97
N VAL A 66 -8.76 -11.53 2.83
CA VAL A 66 -9.86 -12.14 2.07
C VAL A 66 -9.74 -13.65 2.20
N GLN A 67 -10.85 -14.35 2.47
CA GLN A 67 -10.84 -15.80 2.54
C GLN A 67 -10.75 -16.40 1.13
N HIS A 68 -9.78 -17.27 0.90
CA HIS A 68 -9.67 -18.07 -0.32
C HIS A 68 -9.48 -19.53 0.05
N VAL A 69 -10.25 -20.41 -0.59
CA VAL A 69 -10.03 -21.86 -0.51
C VAL A 69 -8.82 -22.18 -1.40
N PRO A 70 -7.69 -22.63 -0.84
CA PRO A 70 -6.53 -23.04 -1.62
C PRO A 70 -6.93 -24.14 -2.61
N GLU A 71 -6.41 -24.10 -3.83
CA GLU A 71 -6.70 -25.13 -4.83
C GLU A 71 -6.30 -26.54 -4.35
N ALA A 72 -5.21 -26.63 -3.57
CA ALA A 72 -4.77 -27.88 -2.95
C ALA A 72 -5.71 -28.42 -1.86
N LEU A 73 -6.68 -27.61 -1.39
CA LEU A 73 -7.70 -28.00 -0.42
C LEU A 73 -9.10 -28.13 -1.04
N ARG A 74 -9.21 -28.03 -2.38
CA ARG A 74 -10.43 -28.39 -3.13
C ARG A 74 -10.47 -29.88 -3.39
#